data_AF-A0A655ANB7-F1
#
_entry.id   AF-A0A655ANB7-F1
#
_cell.length_a   1.000
_cell.length_b   1.000
_cell.length_c   1.000
_cell.angle_alpha   90.00
_cell.angle_beta   90.00
_cell.angle_gamma   90.00
#
_symmetry.space_group_name_H-M   'P 1'
#
loop_
_entity.id
_entity.type
_entity.pdbx_description
1 polymer ?
#
loop_
_entity_poly.entity_id
_entity_poly.type
_entity_poly.pdbx_seq_one_letter_code
_entity_poly.pdbx_strand_id
1 'polypeptide(L)' 'MPPWRVQKAQKQARRWSRDTVATAMRLVAELNANVKGAVADADYALESAVRQVAELVADRGR' A
#
# COMPACT_ATOMS: atom_id res chain seq x y z
N MET A 1 15.72 -10.79 8.60
CA MET A 1 15.42 -9.45 9.15
C MET A 1 15.90 -9.39 10.59
N PRO A 2 16.55 -8.29 11.04
CA PRO A 2 16.86 -8.11 12.45
C PRO A 2 15.58 -8.07 13.29
N PRO A 3 15.61 -8.50 14.56
CA PRO A 3 14.41 -8.63 15.40
C PRO A 3 13.54 -7.37 15.45
N TRP A 4 14.15 -6.18 15.48
CA TRP A 4 13.42 -4.91 15.51
C TRP A 4 12.57 -4.66 14.24
N ARG A 5 13.02 -5.13 13.06
CA ARG A 5 12.24 -5.02 11.81
C ARG A 5 11.03 -5.95 11.82
N VAL A 6 11.20 -7.16 12.35
CA VAL A 6 10.08 -8.12 12.50
C VAL A 6 9.02 -7.57 13.44
N GLN A 7 9.42 -7.03 14.59
CA GLN A 7 8.48 -6.41 15.54
C GLN A 7 7.73 -5.22 14.93
N LYS A 8 8.42 -4.37 14.16
CA LYS A 8 7.79 -3.24 13.45
C LYS A 8 6.75 -3.73 12.44
N ALA A 9 7.10 -4.74 11.63
CA ALA A 9 6.19 -5.32 10.65
C ALA A 9 4.97 -5.98 11.33
N GLN A 10 5.17 -6.73 12.41
CA GLN A 10 4.09 -7.34 13.19
C GLN A 10 3.13 -6.30 13.78
N LYS A 11 3.65 -5.16 14.29
CA LYS A 11 2.80 -4.05 14.78
C LYS A 11 1.96 -3.45 13.66
N GLN A 12 2.53 -3.24 12.48
CA GLN A 12 1.81 -2.72 11.31
C GLN A 12 0.75 -3.72 10.82
N ALA A 13 1.12 -5.01 10.71
CA ALA A 13 0.25 -6.08 10.21
C ALA A 13 -1.06 -6.24 10.99
N ARG A 14 -1.11 -5.88 12.27
CA ARG A 14 -2.34 -5.92 13.09
C ARG A 14 -3.48 -5.07 12.53
N ARG A 15 -3.20 -4.07 11.69
CA ARG A 15 -4.20 -3.22 11.07
C ARG A 15 -4.75 -3.78 9.75
N TRP A 16 -4.13 -4.84 9.22
CA TRP A 16 -4.43 -5.36 7.89
C TRP A 16 -5.19 -6.69 7.94
N SER A 17 -5.98 -6.97 6.90
CA SER A 17 -6.50 -8.32 6.60
C SER A 17 -5.74 -8.91 5.42
N ARG A 18 -5.90 -10.21 5.16
CA ARG A 18 -5.30 -10.85 3.97
C ARG A 18 -5.75 -10.14 2.68
N ASP A 19 -7.03 -9.80 2.60
CA ASP A 19 -7.62 -9.21 1.39
C ASP A 19 -7.15 -7.78 1.16
N THR A 20 -7.03 -6.96 2.22
CA THR A 20 -6.57 -5.58 2.08
C THR A 20 -5.08 -5.51 1.75
N VAL A 21 -4.25 -6.43 2.28
CA VAL A 21 -2.84 -6.55 1.87
C VAL A 21 -2.73 -6.96 0.41
N ALA A 22 -3.50 -7.96 -0.03
CA ALA A 22 -3.47 -8.41 -1.43
C ALA A 22 -3.87 -7.28 -2.39
N THR A 23 -4.87 -6.48 -2.00
CA THR A 23 -5.32 -5.32 -2.77
C THR A 23 -4.27 -4.21 -2.81
N ALA A 24 -3.69 -3.84 -1.66
CA ALA A 24 -2.61 -2.87 -1.61
C ALA A 24 -1.40 -3.31 -2.45
N MET A 25 -1.07 -4.60 -2.45
CA MET A 25 0.05 -5.12 -3.24
C MET A 25 -0.17 -4.95 -4.75
N ARG A 26 -1.40 -5.15 -5.24
CA ARG A 26 -1.75 -4.89 -6.65
C ARG A 26 -1.65 -3.41 -7.01
N LEU A 27 -2.17 -2.52 -6.16
CA LEU A 27 -2.07 -1.07 -6.35
C LEU A 27 -0.62 -0.60 -6.43
N VAL A 28 0.24 -1.11 -5.55
CA VAL A 28 1.68 -0.76 -5.56
C VAL A 28 2.39 -1.32 -6.81
N ALA A 29 2.00 -2.51 -7.26
CA ALA A 29 2.56 -3.09 -8.50
C ALA A 29 2.19 -2.25 -9.74
N GLU A 30 0.94 -1.81 -9.82
CA GLU A 30 0.46 -0.89 -10.86
C GLU A 30 1.19 0.46 -10.78
N LEU A 31 1.31 1.05 -9.59
CA LEU A 31 2.07 2.28 -9.40
C LEU A 31 3.52 2.15 -9.90
N ASN A 32 4.19 1.03 -9.61
CA ASN A 32 5.55 0.79 -10.09
C ASN A 32 5.65 0.77 -11.64
N ALA A 33 4.61 0.31 -12.34
CA ALA A 33 4.54 0.44 -13.80
C ALA A 33 4.31 1.90 -14.21
N ASN A 34 3.39 2.59 -13.54
CA ASN A 34 3.02 3.98 -13.81
C ASN A 34 4.23 4.93 -13.71
N VAL A 35 4.98 4.88 -12.60
CA VAL A 35 6.16 5.76 -12.41
C VAL A 35 7.32 5.47 -13.37
N LYS A 36 7.28 4.34 -14.10
CA LYS A 36 8.25 4.01 -15.16
C LYS A 36 7.83 4.54 -16.54
N GLY A 37 6.88 5.46 -16.60
CA GLY A 37 6.43 6.12 -17.82
C GLY A 37 5.21 5.46 -18.47
N ALA A 38 4.47 4.60 -17.75
CA ALA A 38 3.22 4.04 -18.25
C ALA A 38 2.03 5.01 -18.14
N VAL A 39 2.21 6.16 -17.48
CA VAL A 39 1.19 7.23 -17.35
C VAL A 39 1.79 8.60 -17.65
N ALA A 40 0.92 9.55 -18.00
CA ALA A 40 1.30 10.93 -18.33
C ALA A 40 1.67 11.77 -17.09
N ASP A 41 1.07 11.49 -15.94
CA ASP A 41 1.33 12.19 -14.67
C ASP A 41 1.65 11.17 -13.57
N ALA A 42 2.94 11.00 -13.30
CA ALA A 42 3.44 10.06 -12.30
C ALA A 42 3.19 10.53 -10.86
N ASP A 43 3.16 11.85 -10.63
CA ASP A 43 2.96 12.43 -9.31
C ASP A 43 1.51 12.22 -8.87
N TYR A 44 0.55 12.48 -9.76
CA TYR A 44 -0.85 12.16 -9.51
C TYR A 44 -1.08 10.66 -9.27
N ALA A 45 -0.43 9.80 -10.07
CA ALA A 45 -0.54 8.35 -9.88
C ALA A 45 -0.03 7.90 -8.50
N LEU A 46 1.07 8.49 -8.02
CA LEU A 46 1.61 8.26 -6.69
C LEU A 46 0.63 8.71 -5.60
N GLU A 47 0.11 9.94 -5.70
CA GLU A 47 -0.84 10.49 -4.72
C GLU A 47 -2.11 9.63 -4.62
N SER A 48 -2.67 9.25 -5.77
CA SER A 48 -3.86 8.40 -5.84
C SER A 48 -3.61 7.03 -5.21
N ALA A 49 -2.49 6.38 -5.54
CA ALA A 49 -2.14 5.07 -4.97
C ALA A 49 -1.96 5.15 -3.45
N VAL A 50 -1.28 6.18 -2.93
CA VAL A 50 -1.10 6.37 -1.48
C VAL A 50 -2.45 6.56 -0.78
N ARG A 51 -3.36 7.36 -1.35
CA ARG A 51 -4.71 7.57 -0.80
C ARG A 51 -5.49 6.25 -0.71
N GLN A 52 -5.54 5.50 -1.81
CA GLN A 52 -6.25 4.22 -1.87
C GLN A 52 -5.68 3.20 -0.86
N VAL A 53 -4.36 3.10 -0.72
CA VAL A 53 -3.72 2.23 0.27
C VAL A 53 -4.06 2.65 1.71
N ALA A 54 -4.16 3.94 2.00
CA ALA A 54 -4.55 4.44 3.31
C ALA A 54 -6.01 4.13 3.65
N GLU A 55 -6.91 4.24 2.68
CA GLU A 55 -8.34 3.93 2.83
C GLU A 55 -8.59 2.45 3.16
N LEU A 56 -7.82 1.54 2.55
CA LEU A 56 -7.88 0.09 2.85
C LEU A 56 -7.64 -0.25 4.34
N VAL A 57 -6.93 0.61 5.07
CA VAL A 57 -6.64 0.43 6.51
C VAL A 57 -7.67 1.16 7.39
N ALA A 58 -8.33 2.20 6.87
CA ALA A 58 -9.31 2.99 7.61
C ALA A 58 -10.68 2.29 7.69
N ASP A 59 -11.08 1.57 6.65
CA ASP A 59 -12.42 0.96 6.55
C ASP A 59 -12.68 -0.19 7.54
N ARG A 60 -11.66 -0.71 8.23
CA ARG A 60 -11.85 -1.71 9.30
C ARG A 60 -12.48 -1.13 10.58
N GLY A 61 -12.51 0.20 10.71
CA GLY A 61 -13.05 0.90 11.87
C GLY A 61 -14.50 1.38 11.73
N ARG A 62 -15.16 1.14 10.60
CA ARG A 62 -16.57 1.44 10.36
C ARG A 62 -17.43 0.17 10.36
#